data_AF-A0A851NQF9-F1
#
_entry.id   AF-A0A851NQF9-F1
#
_cell.length_a   1.000
_cell.length_b   1.000
_cell.length_c   1.000
_cell.angle_alpha   90.00
_cell.angle_beta   90.00
_cell.angle_gamma   90.00
#
_symmetry.space_group_name_H-M   'P 1'
#
loop_
_entity.id
_entity.type
_entity.pdbx_description
1 polymer ?
#
loop_
_entity_poly.entity_id
_entity_poly.type
_entity_poly.pdbx_seq_one_letter_code
_entity_poly.pdbx_strand_id
1 'polypeptide(L)'
;RCYILSNEKGKIQLSLRQSRLNPKMISKVEDVEITCIKDVKKGQLIRGYVKSVTPSGVFFRLSTSLLGRILFQNVSPYFIRKRSLFEKYLPEGKLLTAKVLSVNEKENHVELSLLPEHTGMACVLPESLGLPRYGTEKEKREKDDKEKREELKKKRKQRRRNSEMENAVPVHCPLSAVRLIIVPSELSLRLTPAVAPHSPLLQEAKPKKRKVCPADENDSGIEVYYREEEDGDQEEETAEKKSKIRKAGEAPRLQVSTGFIWDEDVNAVDMPVLNQKEDSSESEEEEENLQSKKKQTKKEKELEKQKKEKELCKLEAALMDPSRQPQSADDFDRLVLSSPNSSILWLQYMAFHLQATEIEKARAVAERALKTISFREEQEKLNVWVALLNLENMYGTEETLMKVFERAVQYNEPLKVFQHLCDIYANSEKYKQAEELYHTMLRRFRQEKSVWLKYASFLLKQGQTEATHRLLERALKALPTKEHVDVISRFAQLEFRFGDPEHAKALFESTLNSYPKRTDVWSIYMDIMIKQGSQKEIRDIFERVIHLNLAPKKMKFFFKRYLDYEKKHGTAETVMTVKAAALEYVEAKSSLADT
;
A
#
# COMPACT_ATOMS: atom_id res chain seq x y z
N ARG A 1 -3.67 41.95 33.18
CA ARG A 1 -2.39 42.72 33.16
C ARG A 1 -1.44 41.99 32.22
N CYS A 2 -0.71 42.70 31.37
CA CYS A 2 0.31 42.13 30.46
C CYS A 2 1.62 42.90 30.64
N TYR A 3 2.75 42.29 30.27
CA TYR A 3 4.08 42.91 30.29
C TYR A 3 4.52 43.18 28.85
N ILE A 4 4.89 44.42 28.52
CA ILE A 4 5.33 44.79 27.17
C ILE A 4 6.79 44.37 27.00
N LEU A 5 7.07 43.57 25.97
CA LEU A 5 8.43 43.08 25.64
C LEU A 5 9.16 44.03 24.68
N SER A 6 8.47 44.46 23.61
CA SER A 6 8.99 45.41 22.63
C SER A 6 7.85 46.12 21.90
N ASN A 7 8.15 47.26 21.30
CA ASN A 7 7.23 48.02 20.46
C ASN A 7 7.98 48.47 19.21
N GLU A 8 7.86 47.70 18.12
CA GLU A 8 8.58 47.95 16.88
C GLU A 8 7.61 48.03 15.69
N LYS A 9 7.74 49.08 14.88
CA LYS A 9 6.98 49.28 13.62
C LYS A 9 5.46 49.05 13.77
N GLY A 10 4.86 49.55 14.85
CA GLY A 10 3.42 49.45 15.12
C GLY A 10 2.94 48.08 15.60
N LYS A 11 3.87 47.15 15.93
CA LYS A 11 3.54 45.86 16.54
C LYS A 11 4.10 45.81 17.96
N ILE A 12 3.20 45.66 18.93
CA ILE A 12 3.55 45.53 20.35
C ILE A 12 3.65 44.04 20.68
N GLN A 13 4.82 43.59 21.14
CA GLN A 13 5.00 42.24 21.68
C GLN A 13 4.63 42.24 23.16
N LEU A 14 3.70 41.36 23.55
CA LEU A 14 3.17 41.27 24.90
C LEU A 14 3.46 39.89 25.50
N SER A 15 3.85 39.87 26.78
CA SER A 15 3.99 38.67 27.60
C SER A 15 2.90 38.60 28.65
N LEU A 16 2.29 37.42 28.78
CA LEU A 16 1.35 37.06 29.84
C LEU A 16 2.00 36.16 30.91
N ARG A 17 3.34 35.99 30.86
CA ARG A 17 4.08 35.09 31.74
C ARG A 17 3.97 35.54 33.20
N GLN A 18 3.45 34.66 34.07
CA GLN A 18 3.13 35.00 35.46
C GLN A 18 4.33 35.50 36.28
N SER A 19 5.55 34.99 36.01
CA SER A 19 6.78 35.47 36.68
C SER A 19 7.20 36.89 36.28
N ARG A 20 6.81 37.37 35.09
CA ARG A 20 7.00 38.77 34.67
C ARG A 20 5.92 39.70 35.26
N LEU A 21 4.71 39.17 35.48
CA LEU A 21 3.59 39.92 36.04
C LEU A 21 3.67 40.07 37.56
N ASN A 22 4.21 39.08 38.27
CA ASN A 22 4.32 39.05 39.73
C ASN A 22 5.75 38.73 40.21
N PRO A 23 6.72 39.66 40.12
CA PRO A 23 8.14 39.40 40.46
C PRO A 23 8.40 39.00 41.92
N LYS A 24 7.42 39.19 42.82
CA LYS A 24 7.52 38.86 44.24
C LYS A 24 7.10 37.42 44.60
N MET A 25 6.51 36.67 43.66
CA MET A 25 6.21 35.25 43.89
C MET A 25 7.39 34.38 43.47
N ILE A 26 8.17 33.91 44.45
CA ILE A 26 9.27 32.97 44.25
C ILE A 26 8.69 31.54 44.12
N SER A 27 7.88 31.31 43.09
CA SER A 27 7.53 29.95 42.68
C SER A 27 8.64 29.37 41.80
N LYS A 28 8.79 28.04 41.82
CA LYS A 28 9.72 27.31 40.96
C LYS A 28 9.30 27.56 39.50
N VAL A 29 10.08 28.35 38.75
CA VAL A 29 9.78 28.66 37.35
C VAL A 29 10.03 27.41 36.51
N GLU A 30 8.96 26.78 36.02
CA GLU A 30 9.02 25.51 35.27
C GLU A 30 9.83 25.65 33.97
N ASP A 31 9.57 26.72 33.21
CA ASP A 31 10.25 27.03 31.95
C ASP A 31 11.06 28.32 32.10
N VAL A 32 12.39 28.24 32.18
CA VAL A 32 13.28 29.43 32.21
C VAL A 32 13.17 30.20 30.88
N GLU A 33 13.22 31.52 30.94
CA GLU A 33 13.17 32.36 29.74
C GLU A 33 14.55 32.36 29.06
N ILE A 34 14.62 31.85 27.83
CA ILE A 34 15.86 31.82 27.03
C ILE A 34 15.87 33.05 26.15
N THR A 35 16.79 33.98 26.42
CA THR A 35 16.95 35.22 25.65
C THR A 35 18.13 35.13 24.68
N CYS A 36 19.22 34.49 25.13
CA CYS A 36 20.48 34.34 24.41
C CYS A 36 20.93 32.87 24.42
N ILE A 37 21.80 32.49 23.48
CA ILE A 37 22.36 31.12 23.43
C ILE A 37 23.16 30.75 24.69
N LYS A 38 23.71 31.74 25.41
CA LYS A 38 24.41 31.58 26.70
C LYS A 38 23.51 31.07 27.84
N ASP A 39 22.19 31.18 27.70
CA ASP A 39 21.21 30.69 28.68
C ASP A 39 20.99 29.17 28.55
N VAL A 40 21.53 28.54 27.49
CA VAL A 40 21.32 27.13 27.13
C VAL A 40 22.57 26.31 27.45
N LYS A 41 22.43 25.28 28.30
CA LYS A 41 23.53 24.37 28.66
C LYS A 41 23.35 22.98 28.05
N LYS A 42 24.47 22.36 27.65
CA LYS A 42 24.48 20.95 27.20
C LYS A 42 23.89 20.03 28.28
N GLY A 43 23.01 19.12 27.87
CA GLY A 43 22.29 18.19 28.75
C GLY A 43 21.00 18.73 29.37
N GLN A 44 20.71 20.03 29.26
CA GLN A 44 19.48 20.65 29.77
C GLN A 44 18.24 20.14 29.03
N LEU A 45 17.12 19.96 29.74
CA LEU A 45 15.80 19.74 29.16
C LEU A 45 15.10 21.09 28.97
N ILE A 46 14.59 21.33 27.76
CA ILE A 46 13.99 22.62 27.37
C ILE A 46 12.70 22.34 26.59
N ARG A 47 11.65 23.12 26.88
CA ARG A 47 10.39 23.10 26.12
C ARG A 47 10.43 24.12 24.99
N GLY A 48 9.87 23.74 23.85
CA GLY A 48 9.84 24.60 22.66
C GLY A 48 8.80 24.13 21.66
N TYR A 49 8.63 24.90 20.58
CA TYR A 49 7.61 24.67 19.58
C TYR A 49 8.23 24.19 18.27
N VAL A 50 7.66 23.18 17.63
CA VAL A 50 8.05 22.80 16.26
C VAL A 50 7.85 24.02 15.34
N LYS A 51 8.90 24.43 14.62
CA LYS A 51 8.84 25.54 13.67
C LYS A 51 8.54 25.06 12.25
N SER A 52 9.27 24.05 11.78
CA SER A 52 9.13 23.47 10.44
C SER A 52 9.95 22.19 10.30
N VAL A 53 9.58 21.32 9.36
CA VAL A 53 10.34 20.10 9.00
C VAL A 53 11.08 20.37 7.68
N THR A 54 12.40 20.13 7.65
CA THR A 54 13.29 20.54 6.56
C THR A 54 14.17 19.37 6.08
N PRO A 55 14.73 19.41 4.84
CA PRO A 55 15.80 18.52 4.37
C PRO A 55 16.85 18.18 5.42
N SER A 56 17.30 19.19 6.18
CA SER A 56 18.38 19.11 7.17
C SER A 56 17.96 18.57 8.55
N GLY A 57 16.66 18.48 8.85
CA GLY A 57 16.14 18.07 10.16
C GLY A 57 14.83 18.76 10.54
N VAL A 58 14.39 18.55 11.78
CA VAL A 58 13.25 19.28 12.37
C VAL A 58 13.77 20.53 13.08
N PHE A 59 13.23 21.70 12.74
CA PHE A 59 13.57 22.95 13.41
C PHE A 59 12.65 23.22 14.59
N PHE A 60 13.25 23.62 15.71
CA PHE A 60 12.59 23.73 17.00
C PHE A 60 12.81 25.13 17.58
N ARG A 61 11.73 25.88 17.79
CA ARG A 61 11.78 27.25 18.31
C ARG A 61 11.91 27.22 19.83
N LEU A 62 13.07 27.62 20.34
CA LEU A 62 13.36 27.74 21.78
C LEU A 62 13.00 29.13 22.31
N SER A 63 13.22 30.17 21.51
CA SER A 63 12.82 31.55 21.82
C SER A 63 12.39 32.31 20.56
N THR A 64 12.13 33.61 20.65
CA THR A 64 11.86 34.47 19.48
C THR A 64 13.08 34.58 18.55
N SER A 65 14.29 34.51 19.11
CA SER A 65 15.58 34.64 18.42
C SER A 65 16.28 33.30 18.16
N LEU A 66 16.08 32.29 19.02
CA LEU A 66 16.86 31.06 19.04
C LEU A 66 16.10 29.86 18.45
N LEU A 67 16.73 29.19 17.49
CA LEU A 67 16.25 27.95 16.86
C LEU A 67 17.23 26.81 17.13
N GLY A 68 16.72 25.69 17.62
CA GLY A 68 17.42 24.42 17.65
C GLY A 68 17.14 23.58 16.41
N ARG A 69 18.05 22.67 16.09
CA ARG A 69 17.92 21.66 15.02
C ARG A 69 17.94 20.26 15.65
N ILE A 70 17.00 19.43 15.21
CA ILE A 70 16.92 18.02 15.60
C ILE A 70 17.17 17.18 14.35
N LEU A 71 18.24 16.38 14.37
CA LEU A 71 18.52 15.39 13.32
C LEU A 71 17.47 14.27 13.37
N PHE A 72 17.08 13.71 12.22
CA PHE A 72 16.03 12.67 12.16
C PHE A 72 16.33 11.42 13.02
N GLN A 73 17.61 11.07 13.16
CA GLN A 73 18.08 10.01 14.08
C GLN A 73 17.75 10.29 15.55
N ASN A 74 17.65 11.57 15.92
CA ASN A 74 17.39 12.04 17.28
C ASN A 74 15.92 12.44 17.50
N VAL A 75 15.04 12.25 16.52
CA VAL A 75 13.58 12.47 16.65
C VAL A 75 12.91 11.23 17.28
N SER A 76 13.33 10.03 16.86
CA SER A 76 12.70 8.76 17.25
C SER A 76 13.68 7.59 17.10
N PRO A 77 13.56 6.52 17.90
CA PRO A 77 14.39 5.32 17.77
C PRO A 77 14.12 4.49 16.49
N TYR A 78 13.14 4.90 15.70
CA TYR A 78 12.67 4.25 14.47
C TYR A 78 13.27 4.88 13.20
N PHE A 79 13.62 4.05 12.23
CA PHE A 79 14.06 4.49 10.90
C PHE A 79 12.85 4.78 10.00
N ILE A 80 12.77 6.02 9.49
CA ILE A 80 11.61 6.52 8.74
C ILE A 80 12.02 6.89 7.31
N ARG A 81 11.47 6.15 6.34
CA ARG A 81 11.72 6.38 4.89
C ARG A 81 10.86 7.50 4.29
N LYS A 82 9.69 7.80 4.87
CA LYS A 82 8.71 8.75 4.32
C LYS A 82 8.68 10.05 5.15
N ARG A 83 9.07 11.17 4.55
CA ARG A 83 9.11 12.49 5.23
C ARG A 83 7.75 12.93 5.78
N SER A 84 6.67 12.64 5.05
CA SER A 84 5.30 13.00 5.41
C SER A 84 4.83 12.47 6.77
N LEU A 85 5.48 11.43 7.31
CA LEU A 85 5.22 10.96 8.68
C LEU A 85 5.68 11.99 9.72
N PHE A 86 6.83 12.65 9.52
CA PHE A 86 7.25 13.72 10.43
C PHE A 86 6.27 14.91 10.38
N GLU A 87 5.82 15.32 9.20
CA GLU A 87 4.81 16.39 9.06
C GLU A 87 3.47 16.04 9.74
N LYS A 88 3.03 14.77 9.68
CA LYS A 88 1.81 14.30 10.35
C LYS A 88 1.91 14.31 11.88
N TYR A 89 3.04 13.89 12.45
CA TYR A 89 3.19 13.71 13.91
C TYR A 89 3.89 14.89 14.62
N LEU A 90 4.58 15.77 13.87
CA LEU A 90 5.18 17.03 14.30
C LEU A 90 4.62 18.22 13.49
N PRO A 91 3.32 18.54 13.61
CA PRO A 91 2.77 19.76 13.03
C PRO A 91 3.43 21.00 13.64
N GLU A 92 3.51 22.07 12.85
CA GLU A 92 4.05 23.35 13.30
C GLU A 92 3.24 23.90 14.50
N GLY A 93 3.93 24.48 15.48
CA GLY A 93 3.32 24.94 16.72
C GLY A 93 3.09 23.86 17.79
N LYS A 94 3.40 22.58 17.55
CA LYS A 94 3.35 21.55 18.60
C LYS A 94 4.43 21.80 19.66
N LEU A 95 4.02 21.92 20.93
CA LEU A 95 4.91 22.04 22.08
C LEU A 95 5.51 20.67 22.44
N LEU A 96 6.83 20.57 22.53
CA LEU A 96 7.54 19.36 22.97
C LEU A 96 8.66 19.70 23.96
N THR A 97 9.18 18.67 24.61
CA THR A 97 10.36 18.67 25.48
C THR A 97 11.55 18.07 24.72
N ALA A 98 12.66 18.80 24.63
CA ALA A 98 13.88 18.34 23.98
C ALA A 98 15.08 18.44 24.92
N LYS A 99 16.05 17.52 24.76
CA LYS A 99 17.35 17.58 25.46
C LYS A 99 18.41 18.21 24.58
N VAL A 100 19.21 19.12 25.14
CA VAL A 100 20.33 19.75 24.45
C VAL A 100 21.50 18.77 24.33
N LEU A 101 21.92 18.45 23.10
CA LEU A 101 23.07 17.60 22.82
C LEU A 101 24.37 18.41 22.65
N SER A 102 24.30 19.51 21.91
CA SER A 102 25.41 20.42 21.65
C SER A 102 24.90 21.86 21.49
N VAL A 103 25.79 22.83 21.74
CA VAL A 103 25.53 24.27 21.60
C VAL A 103 26.72 24.85 20.85
N ASN A 104 26.49 25.43 19.67
CA ASN A 104 27.51 26.10 18.88
C ASN A 104 27.26 27.61 18.91
N GLU A 105 27.96 28.29 19.82
CA GLU A 105 27.84 29.75 20.04
C GLU A 105 28.22 30.58 18.81
N LYS A 106 29.10 30.06 17.92
CA LYS A 106 29.58 30.80 16.75
C LYS A 106 28.53 30.91 15.63
N GLU A 107 27.66 29.90 15.52
CA GLU A 107 26.63 29.83 14.48
C GLU A 107 25.21 30.11 15.01
N ASN A 108 25.06 30.38 16.32
CA ASN A 108 23.77 30.41 17.02
C ASN A 108 22.94 29.12 16.83
N HIS A 109 23.60 27.98 16.65
CA HIS A 109 22.97 26.68 16.44
C HIS A 109 22.96 25.84 17.72
N VAL A 110 21.81 25.26 18.05
CA VAL A 110 21.65 24.32 19.17
C VAL A 110 21.18 22.96 18.62
N GLU A 111 21.93 21.89 18.90
CA GLU A 111 21.49 20.55 18.54
C GLU A 111 20.67 19.92 19.66
N LEU A 112 19.52 19.36 19.29
CA LEU A 112 18.51 18.86 20.20
C LEU A 112 18.15 17.40 19.91
N SER A 113 17.60 16.73 20.92
CA SER A 113 17.08 15.36 20.85
C SER A 113 15.69 15.25 21.47
N LEU A 114 14.79 14.53 20.78
CA LEU A 114 13.46 14.13 21.25
C LEU A 114 13.38 12.64 21.66
N LEU A 115 14.47 11.87 21.50
CA LEU A 115 14.51 10.45 21.88
C LEU A 115 14.03 10.21 23.33
N PRO A 116 13.18 9.19 23.58
CA PRO A 116 12.70 8.84 24.92
C PRO A 116 13.82 8.62 25.94
N GLU A 117 14.90 7.95 25.53
CA GLU A 117 16.10 7.70 26.34
C GLU A 117 16.78 8.99 26.83
N HIS A 118 16.62 10.09 26.08
CA HIS A 118 17.23 11.37 26.39
C HIS A 118 16.29 12.31 27.15
N THR A 119 14.98 12.27 26.86
CA THR A 119 13.99 13.21 27.42
C THR A 119 13.20 12.64 28.60
N GLY A 120 13.17 11.32 28.79
CA GLY A 120 12.28 10.65 29.74
C GLY A 120 10.80 10.68 29.34
N MET A 121 10.49 11.06 28.10
CA MET A 121 9.14 11.31 27.61
C MET A 121 8.75 10.28 26.55
N ALA A 122 7.44 10.06 26.38
CA ALA A 122 6.93 9.16 25.35
C ALA A 122 7.43 9.54 23.95
N CYS A 123 7.67 8.53 23.11
CA CYS A 123 8.12 8.74 21.73
C CYS A 123 7.10 9.58 20.95
N VAL A 124 7.59 10.52 20.14
CA VAL A 124 6.74 11.38 19.29
C VAL A 124 5.98 10.56 18.23
N LEU A 125 6.44 9.34 17.95
CA LEU A 125 5.84 8.38 17.04
C LEU A 125 5.35 7.14 17.81
N PRO A 126 4.07 6.73 17.64
CA PRO A 126 3.54 5.52 18.26
C PRO A 126 4.30 4.26 17.83
N GLU A 127 4.47 3.31 18.76
CA GLU A 127 5.10 2.02 18.46
C GLU A 127 4.26 1.16 17.49
N SER A 128 2.95 1.39 17.43
CA SER A 128 1.99 0.73 16.52
C SER A 128 2.26 0.97 15.03
N LEU A 129 3.16 1.90 14.66
CA LEU A 129 3.57 2.09 13.27
C LEU A 129 4.49 0.97 12.74
N GLY A 130 4.91 0.01 13.58
CA GLY A 130 5.66 -1.18 13.16
C GLY A 130 7.03 -0.89 12.52
N LEU A 131 7.58 0.30 12.79
CA LEU A 131 8.78 0.79 12.10
C LEU A 131 10.05 0.06 12.60
N PRO A 132 11.03 -0.19 11.72
CA PRO A 132 12.28 -0.83 12.13
C PRO A 132 13.09 0.11 13.04
N ARG A 133 13.49 -0.37 14.22
CA ARG A 133 14.40 0.37 15.12
C ARG A 133 15.83 0.38 14.58
N TYR A 134 16.53 1.51 14.72
CA TYR A 134 17.95 1.61 14.41
C TYR A 134 18.74 0.52 15.18
N GLY A 135 19.58 -0.25 14.49
CA GLY A 135 20.45 -1.29 15.07
C GLY A 135 19.96 -2.74 14.97
N THR A 136 18.67 -2.98 14.70
CA THR A 136 18.08 -4.35 14.71
C THR A 136 18.60 -5.32 13.64
N GLU A 137 19.34 -4.87 12.63
CA GLU A 137 19.96 -5.75 11.64
C GLU A 137 21.11 -6.61 12.19
N LYS A 138 21.79 -6.20 13.28
CA LYS A 138 22.84 -7.02 13.89
C LYS A 138 22.25 -8.20 14.68
N GLU A 139 21.25 -7.95 15.52
CA GLU A 139 20.64 -8.98 16.36
C GLU A 139 19.91 -10.07 15.56
N LYS A 140 19.29 -9.71 14.42
CA LYS A 140 18.67 -10.70 13.53
C LYS A 140 19.71 -11.63 12.92
N ARG A 141 20.83 -11.10 12.39
CA ARG A 141 21.92 -11.91 11.84
C ARG A 141 22.51 -12.87 12.89
N GLU A 142 22.71 -12.42 14.12
CA GLU A 142 23.21 -13.28 15.21
C GLU A 142 22.23 -14.38 15.65
N LYS A 143 20.92 -14.15 15.54
CA LYS A 143 19.90 -15.20 15.77
C LYS A 143 19.89 -16.22 14.63
N ASP A 144 19.84 -15.76 13.39
CA ASP A 144 19.83 -16.61 12.19
C ASP A 144 21.09 -17.51 12.13
N ASP A 145 22.25 -16.98 12.51
CA ASP A 145 23.50 -17.75 12.57
C ASP A 145 23.55 -18.73 13.75
N LYS A 146 22.89 -18.42 14.88
CA LYS A 146 22.73 -19.38 15.99
C LYS A 146 21.80 -20.54 15.61
N GLU A 147 20.67 -20.29 14.94
CA GLU A 147 19.76 -21.35 14.50
C GLU A 147 20.41 -22.26 13.46
N LYS A 148 21.06 -21.71 12.44
CA LYS A 148 21.83 -22.49 11.46
C LYS A 148 22.90 -23.36 12.13
N ARG A 149 23.57 -22.83 13.17
CA ARG A 149 24.60 -23.58 13.92
C ARG A 149 23.99 -24.71 14.77
N GLU A 150 22.78 -24.55 15.30
CA GLU A 150 22.03 -25.62 15.98
C GLU A 150 21.53 -26.69 15.01
N GLU A 151 20.99 -26.32 13.84
CA GLU A 151 20.63 -27.29 12.79
C GLU A 151 21.81 -28.14 12.34
N LEU A 152 22.96 -27.51 12.10
CA LEU A 152 24.20 -28.21 11.71
C LEU A 152 24.68 -29.20 12.79
N LYS A 153 24.50 -28.88 14.08
CA LYS A 153 24.75 -29.82 15.19
C LYS A 153 23.77 -30.99 15.16
N LYS A 154 22.47 -30.74 14.95
CA LYS A 154 21.44 -31.80 14.85
C LYS A 154 21.71 -32.74 13.68
N LYS A 155 21.97 -32.20 12.48
CA LYS A 155 22.34 -32.97 11.27
C LYS A 155 23.64 -33.78 11.47
N ARG A 156 24.64 -33.25 12.20
CA ARG A 156 25.85 -34.00 12.59
C ARG A 156 25.58 -35.12 13.60
N LYS A 157 24.70 -34.92 14.60
CA LYS A 157 24.27 -35.98 15.53
C LYS A 157 23.48 -37.09 14.81
N GLN A 158 22.60 -36.74 13.87
CA GLN A 158 21.86 -37.71 13.05
C GLN A 158 22.81 -38.62 12.27
N ARG A 159 23.80 -38.03 11.57
CA ARG A 159 24.80 -38.79 10.79
C ARG A 159 25.65 -39.72 11.66
N ARG A 160 26.01 -39.32 12.89
CA ARG A 160 26.75 -40.18 13.83
C ARG A 160 25.93 -41.39 14.29
N ARG A 161 24.65 -41.19 14.62
CA ARG A 161 23.75 -42.31 14.98
C ARG A 161 23.58 -43.32 13.84
N ASN A 162 23.48 -42.85 12.59
CA ASN A 162 23.38 -43.75 11.45
C ASN A 162 24.68 -44.58 11.26
N SER A 163 25.86 -43.98 11.40
CA SER A 163 27.14 -44.71 11.33
C SER A 163 27.41 -45.66 12.52
N GLU A 164 26.75 -45.44 13.65
CA GLU A 164 26.80 -46.32 14.83
C GLU A 164 25.86 -47.53 14.68
N MET A 165 24.79 -47.44 13.87
CA MET A 165 23.86 -48.54 13.60
C MET A 165 24.33 -49.52 12.51
N GLU A 166 25.19 -49.09 11.56
CA GLU A 166 25.70 -49.98 10.50
C GLU A 166 26.84 -50.92 10.95
N ASN A 167 27.41 -50.72 12.14
CA ASN A 167 28.60 -51.43 12.62
C ASN A 167 28.33 -52.49 13.72
N ALA A 168 27.19 -53.17 13.69
CA ALA A 168 26.88 -54.24 14.64
C ALA A 168 26.01 -55.38 14.07
N VAL A 169 26.65 -56.53 13.76
CA VAL A 169 26.23 -57.94 14.00
C VAL A 169 27.21 -58.90 13.27
N PRO A 170 27.51 -60.11 13.79
CA PRO A 170 28.76 -60.82 13.47
C PRO A 170 28.64 -62.02 12.51
N VAL A 171 29.81 -62.61 12.20
CA VAL A 171 30.06 -63.72 11.26
C VAL A 171 29.54 -65.08 11.74
N HIS A 172 28.87 -65.85 10.86
CA HIS A 172 28.99 -67.32 10.82
C HIS A 172 28.57 -67.91 9.46
N CYS A 173 29.20 -69.02 9.05
CA CYS A 173 28.91 -69.85 7.86
C CYS A 173 28.51 -71.28 8.31
N PRO A 174 27.80 -72.12 7.53
CA PRO A 174 28.46 -72.92 6.47
C PRO A 174 27.63 -73.40 5.23
N LEU A 175 28.36 -73.68 4.13
CA LEU A 175 28.23 -74.78 3.12
C LEU A 175 26.85 -75.25 2.53
N SER A 176 26.66 -75.10 1.19
CA SER A 176 26.84 -76.17 0.16
C SER A 176 26.07 -75.98 -1.17
N ALA A 177 26.45 -76.77 -2.21
CA ALA A 177 25.69 -77.13 -3.45
C ALA A 177 25.63 -76.21 -4.71
N VAL A 178 26.76 -76.16 -5.44
CA VAL A 178 26.94 -76.49 -6.89
C VAL A 178 25.79 -76.30 -7.91
N ARG A 179 26.02 -75.48 -8.96
CA ARG A 179 26.06 -75.91 -10.39
C ARG A 179 26.59 -74.83 -11.37
N LEU A 180 27.45 -75.25 -12.31
CA LEU A 180 27.86 -74.47 -13.50
C LEU A 180 26.79 -74.53 -14.61
N ILE A 181 26.85 -73.58 -15.55
CA ILE A 181 26.84 -73.81 -17.02
C ILE A 181 27.41 -72.56 -17.73
N ILE A 182 27.81 -72.71 -18.99
CA ILE A 182 28.83 -71.92 -19.70
C ILE A 182 28.22 -70.99 -20.79
N VAL A 183 28.93 -69.87 -21.02
CA VAL A 183 29.03 -68.87 -22.14
C VAL A 183 28.85 -69.49 -23.58
N PRO A 184 28.76 -68.76 -24.76
CA PRO A 184 29.46 -67.49 -25.10
C PRO A 184 28.89 -66.48 -26.16
N SER A 185 29.58 -65.33 -26.27
CA SER A 185 30.03 -64.57 -27.48
C SER A 185 29.04 -64.00 -28.54
N GLU A 186 28.92 -62.66 -28.74
CA GLU A 186 29.65 -61.76 -29.71
C GLU A 186 28.92 -61.58 -31.07
N LEU A 187 29.20 -60.63 -32.01
CA LEU A 187 30.28 -59.62 -32.13
C LEU A 187 29.82 -58.18 -32.54
N SER A 188 30.21 -57.65 -33.72
CA SER A 188 30.17 -56.20 -34.07
C SER A 188 30.21 -55.92 -35.61
N LEU A 189 29.85 -54.68 -36.04
CA LEU A 189 30.25 -53.90 -37.26
C LEU A 189 29.52 -53.94 -38.64
N ARG A 190 28.93 -52.76 -39.00
CA ARG A 190 29.08 -51.87 -40.21
C ARG A 190 28.53 -52.16 -41.65
N LEU A 191 27.53 -51.33 -42.02
CA LEU A 191 27.45 -50.31 -43.12
C LEU A 191 27.37 -50.61 -44.66
N THR A 192 26.29 -50.03 -45.27
CA THR A 192 26.19 -49.28 -46.58
C THR A 192 26.26 -49.99 -47.96
N PRO A 193 25.80 -49.36 -49.10
CA PRO A 193 24.74 -48.32 -49.34
C PRO A 193 23.87 -48.56 -50.63
N ALA A 194 22.91 -47.64 -50.95
CA ALA A 194 22.83 -46.85 -52.22
C ALA A 194 21.43 -46.56 -52.88
N VAL A 195 21.39 -45.47 -53.69
CA VAL A 195 20.48 -45.13 -54.85
C VAL A 195 19.12 -44.39 -54.64
N ALA A 196 18.80 -43.50 -55.61
CA ALA A 196 17.61 -42.63 -55.84
C ALA A 196 17.51 -42.35 -57.39
N PRO A 197 16.68 -41.44 -58.00
CA PRO A 197 15.67 -40.46 -57.51
C PRO A 197 14.34 -40.42 -58.34
N HIS A 198 13.50 -39.35 -58.24
CA HIS A 198 12.84 -38.57 -59.34
C HIS A 198 11.57 -37.75 -58.91
N SER A 199 11.26 -36.69 -59.67
CA SER A 199 10.08 -35.79 -59.62
C SER A 199 9.52 -35.56 -61.05
N PRO A 200 8.27 -35.06 -61.28
CA PRO A 200 7.95 -33.61 -61.45
C PRO A 200 6.49 -33.25 -60.98
N LEU A 201 5.83 -32.07 -61.12
CA LEU A 201 5.59 -31.12 -62.26
C LEU A 201 4.99 -29.76 -61.78
N LEU A 202 4.82 -28.77 -62.69
CA LEU A 202 4.44 -27.36 -62.45
C LEU A 202 3.09 -26.92 -63.07
N GLN A 203 2.52 -25.79 -62.60
CA GLN A 203 1.63 -24.91 -63.40
C GLN A 203 1.76 -23.42 -62.99
N GLU A 204 1.64 -22.49 -63.95
CA GLU A 204 1.89 -21.04 -63.78
C GLU A 204 0.61 -20.17 -63.74
N ALA A 205 0.68 -19.00 -63.09
CA ALA A 205 -0.08 -17.80 -63.47
C ALA A 205 0.61 -16.49 -63.00
N LYS A 206 0.57 -15.42 -63.82
CA LYS A 206 1.16 -14.08 -63.58
C LYS A 206 0.13 -13.11 -62.94
N PRO A 207 0.52 -12.01 -62.25
CA PRO A 207 0.54 -10.70 -62.95
C PRO A 207 1.40 -9.51 -62.39
N LYS A 208 1.88 -8.67 -63.33
CA LYS A 208 1.91 -7.18 -63.36
C LYS A 208 2.65 -6.31 -62.29
N LYS A 209 2.88 -5.05 -62.68
CA LYS A 209 3.86 -4.07 -62.12
C LYS A 209 3.28 -3.08 -61.09
N ARG A 210 4.13 -2.71 -60.12
CA ARG A 210 4.26 -1.45 -59.32
C ARG A 210 3.13 -0.39 -59.34
N LYS A 211 2.72 0.04 -58.14
CA LYS A 211 2.47 1.45 -57.75
C LYS A 211 2.94 1.68 -56.30
N VAL A 212 3.06 2.94 -55.85
CA VAL A 212 3.96 3.37 -54.77
C VAL A 212 3.24 4.19 -53.67
N CYS A 213 3.60 3.93 -52.40
CA CYS A 213 3.42 4.74 -51.17
C CYS A 213 2.00 5.07 -50.64
N PRO A 214 1.87 5.48 -49.34
CA PRO A 214 2.88 5.52 -48.27
C PRO A 214 2.56 4.56 -47.08
N ALA A 215 3.42 4.57 -46.07
CA ALA A 215 3.23 3.82 -44.82
C ALA A 215 2.57 4.69 -43.75
N ASP A 216 1.60 4.14 -43.01
CA ASP A 216 1.06 4.76 -41.80
C ASP A 216 1.89 4.33 -40.57
N GLU A 217 2.62 5.29 -40.02
CA GLU A 217 3.22 5.18 -38.69
C GLU A 217 2.11 5.22 -37.63
N ASN A 218 1.82 4.08 -37.00
CA ASN A 218 1.06 4.07 -35.75
C ASN A 218 2.03 3.96 -34.57
N ASP A 219 2.60 5.11 -34.21
CA ASP A 219 3.29 5.32 -32.95
C ASP A 219 2.29 5.22 -31.78
N SER A 220 2.18 4.02 -31.20
CA SER A 220 1.50 3.84 -29.91
C SER A 220 2.44 4.26 -28.78
N GLY A 221 2.64 5.58 -28.66
CA GLY A 221 3.54 6.19 -27.69
C GLY A 221 3.19 5.84 -26.25
N ILE A 222 4.08 5.07 -25.61
CA ILE A 222 4.24 5.05 -24.16
C ILE A 222 5.65 5.54 -23.88
N GLU A 223 5.79 6.86 -23.76
CA GLU A 223 7.02 7.48 -23.25
C GLU A 223 7.17 7.16 -21.77
N VAL A 224 7.99 6.16 -21.46
CA VAL A 224 8.46 5.94 -20.09
C VAL A 224 9.51 7.01 -19.79
N TYR A 225 9.04 8.18 -19.35
CA TYR A 225 9.90 9.24 -18.83
C TYR A 225 10.72 8.71 -17.65
N TYR A 226 12.04 8.60 -17.86
CA TYR A 226 13.01 8.59 -16.78
C TYR A 226 13.88 9.82 -16.93
N ARG A 227 13.91 10.64 -15.88
CA ARG A 227 14.78 11.82 -15.79
C ARG A 227 16.23 11.32 -15.75
N GLU A 228 17.05 11.85 -16.65
CA GLU A 228 18.50 11.73 -16.54
C GLU A 228 18.95 12.67 -15.41
N GLU A 229 19.66 12.10 -14.43
CA GLU A 229 20.44 12.84 -13.45
C GLU A 229 21.89 12.74 -13.92
N GLU A 230 22.40 13.80 -14.54
CA GLU A 230 23.83 14.02 -14.77
C GLU A 230 24.29 15.17 -13.85
N ASP A 231 25.43 14.97 -13.20
CA ASP A 231 25.98 15.90 -12.23
C ASP A 231 26.73 17.06 -12.91
N GLY A 232 26.50 18.28 -12.42
CA GLY A 232 27.46 19.40 -12.44
C GLY A 232 27.68 20.15 -13.77
N ASP A 233 27.17 21.37 -13.87
CA ASP A 233 28.00 22.56 -13.63
C ASP A 233 27.14 23.84 -13.48
N GLN A 234 27.75 24.91 -12.97
CA GLN A 234 27.10 26.17 -12.59
C GLN A 234 27.16 27.22 -13.71
N GLU A 235 26.08 27.99 -13.91
CA GLU A 235 26.16 29.39 -14.36
C GLU A 235 24.87 30.16 -13.98
N GLU A 236 24.97 31.48 -13.79
CA GLU A 236 23.94 32.34 -13.16
C GLU A 236 23.10 33.19 -14.14
N GLU A 237 22.02 33.78 -13.59
CA GLU A 237 21.21 34.92 -14.09
C GLU A 237 20.55 34.80 -15.50
N THR A 238 19.23 34.89 -15.62
CA THR A 238 18.46 36.14 -15.39
C THR A 238 16.95 35.85 -15.38
N ALA A 239 16.15 36.77 -14.84
CA ALA A 239 14.70 36.60 -14.70
C ALA A 239 13.87 37.40 -15.72
N GLU A 240 12.96 36.73 -16.43
CA GLU A 240 11.78 37.40 -17.01
C GLU A 240 10.47 36.69 -16.66
N LYS A 241 9.47 37.49 -16.27
CA LYS A 241 8.14 37.03 -15.87
C LYS A 241 7.20 37.04 -17.07
N LYS A 242 6.50 35.93 -17.34
CA LYS A 242 5.22 35.97 -18.06
C LYS A 242 4.12 35.27 -17.25
N SER A 243 3.14 36.07 -16.85
CA SER A 243 1.99 35.67 -16.06
C SER A 243 1.02 34.80 -16.86
N LYS A 244 0.56 33.68 -16.28
CA LYS A 244 -0.68 33.02 -16.68
C LYS A 244 -1.60 32.84 -15.48
N ILE A 245 -2.88 33.04 -15.74
CA ILE A 245 -3.95 33.24 -14.76
C ILE A 245 -4.26 31.93 -14.03
N ARG A 246 -4.43 32.02 -12.70
CA ARG A 246 -4.87 30.89 -11.87
C ARG A 246 -6.35 30.61 -12.11
N LYS A 247 -6.70 29.40 -12.55
CA LYS A 247 -8.02 28.80 -12.23
C LYS A 247 -7.92 28.11 -10.87
N ALA A 248 -8.95 28.29 -10.04
CA ALA A 248 -9.04 27.64 -8.73
C ALA A 248 -9.83 26.32 -8.83
N GLY A 249 -9.54 25.40 -7.91
CA GLY A 249 -10.41 24.27 -7.57
C GLY A 249 -10.04 22.91 -8.18
N GLU A 250 -9.28 22.11 -7.44
CA GLU A 250 -9.82 20.88 -6.81
C GLU A 250 -8.85 20.38 -5.74
N ALA A 251 -9.37 19.94 -4.59
CA ALA A 251 -8.58 19.25 -3.57
C ALA A 251 -8.44 17.77 -3.95
N PRO A 252 -7.35 17.06 -3.57
CA PRO A 252 -7.19 15.65 -3.90
C PRO A 252 -8.29 14.81 -3.24
N ARG A 253 -9.20 14.26 -4.06
CA ARG A 253 -10.29 13.36 -3.63
C ARG A 253 -9.72 12.10 -2.96
N LEU A 254 -10.31 11.68 -1.84
CA LEU A 254 -9.97 10.39 -1.24
C LEU A 254 -10.48 9.25 -2.13
N GLN A 255 -9.56 8.38 -2.56
CA GLN A 255 -9.91 7.06 -3.04
C GLN A 255 -9.98 6.13 -1.83
N VAL A 256 -11.19 5.64 -1.51
CA VAL A 256 -11.39 4.61 -0.49
C VAL A 256 -10.82 3.30 -1.03
N SER A 257 -9.76 2.78 -0.40
CA SER A 257 -9.21 1.46 -0.71
C SER A 257 -10.22 0.37 -0.39
N THR A 258 -10.28 -0.67 -1.24
CA THR A 258 -11.36 -1.67 -1.39
C THR A 258 -11.51 -2.68 -0.24
N GLY A 259 -11.43 -2.23 1.00
CA GLY A 259 -11.53 -3.06 2.20
C GLY A 259 -11.94 -2.21 3.40
N PHE A 260 -13.22 -1.83 3.46
CA PHE A 260 -13.84 -1.36 4.70
C PHE A 260 -14.35 -2.59 5.44
N ILE A 261 -13.54 -3.07 6.39
CA ILE A 261 -13.85 -4.21 7.26
C ILE A 261 -14.46 -3.62 8.54
N TRP A 262 -15.62 -4.14 8.96
CA TRP A 262 -16.38 -3.60 10.09
C TRP A 262 -15.77 -3.96 11.46
N ASP A 263 -14.87 -4.95 11.49
CA ASP A 263 -14.19 -5.46 12.67
C ASP A 263 -12.65 -5.43 12.49
N GLU A 264 -11.96 -4.56 13.24
CA GLU A 264 -10.69 -4.81 13.94
C GLU A 264 -10.08 -3.49 14.48
N ASP A 265 -10.46 -3.11 15.72
CA ASP A 265 -9.52 -2.76 16.83
C ASP A 265 -10.29 -2.36 18.12
N VAL A 266 -11.25 -3.19 18.57
CA VAL A 266 -12.13 -2.86 19.72
C VAL A 266 -11.63 -3.46 21.06
N ASN A 267 -10.62 -4.34 21.04
CA ASN A 267 -10.11 -5.02 22.24
C ASN A 267 -8.96 -4.26 22.97
N ALA A 268 -8.74 -2.99 22.65
CA ALA A 268 -7.71 -2.15 23.27
C ALA A 268 -8.28 -1.03 24.17
N VAL A 269 -9.58 -1.04 24.45
CA VAL A 269 -10.25 -0.04 25.31
C VAL A 269 -11.28 -0.73 26.22
N ASP A 270 -11.02 -0.74 27.52
CA ASP A 270 -12.02 -1.07 28.54
C ASP A 270 -13.12 0.02 28.51
N MET A 271 -14.20 -0.24 27.76
CA MET A 271 -15.44 0.53 27.85
C MET A 271 -16.40 -0.16 28.83
N PRO A 272 -16.92 0.54 29.84
CA PRO A 272 -17.85 -0.06 30.79
C PRO A 272 -19.19 -0.37 30.11
N VAL A 273 -19.57 -1.65 30.11
CA VAL A 273 -20.88 -2.12 29.64
C VAL A 273 -21.97 -1.49 30.49
N LEU A 274 -22.64 -0.46 29.96
CA LEU A 274 -23.82 0.13 30.58
C LEU A 274 -25.06 -0.59 30.05
N ASN A 275 -25.57 -1.55 30.82
CA ASN A 275 -26.89 -2.15 30.57
C ASN A 275 -27.95 -1.05 30.62
N GLN A 276 -28.46 -0.63 29.45
CA GLN A 276 -29.67 0.16 29.37
C GLN A 276 -30.84 -0.78 29.64
N LYS A 277 -31.48 -0.61 30.80
CA LYS A 277 -32.90 -0.96 30.92
C LYS A 277 -33.69 0.22 30.36
N GLU A 278 -34.56 -0.08 29.41
CA GLU A 278 -35.68 0.79 29.07
C GLU A 278 -36.46 1.08 30.36
N ASP A 279 -36.86 2.34 30.56
CA ASP A 279 -38.20 2.58 31.09
C ASP A 279 -38.72 4.00 30.80
N SER A 280 -39.88 3.96 30.15
CA SER A 280 -41.04 4.80 30.39
C SER A 280 -41.26 6.09 29.59
N SER A 281 -42.27 5.99 28.73
CA SER A 281 -43.06 7.07 28.17
C SER A 281 -43.88 7.76 29.26
N GLU A 282 -43.86 9.10 29.28
CA GLU A 282 -44.68 9.91 30.19
C GLU A 282 -46.12 9.96 29.66
N SER A 283 -47.00 9.15 30.27
CA SER A 283 -48.44 9.11 30.00
C SER A 283 -49.20 9.43 31.28
N GLU A 284 -50.07 10.43 31.24
CA GLU A 284 -50.83 10.92 32.40
C GLU A 284 -52.00 9.99 32.75
N GLU A 285 -51.93 9.23 33.84
CA GLU A 285 -53.11 8.81 34.61
C GLU A 285 -52.83 8.90 36.12
N GLU A 286 -53.80 9.41 36.88
CA GLU A 286 -53.71 9.65 38.32
C GLU A 286 -54.06 8.39 39.12
N GLU A 287 -53.11 7.84 39.89
CA GLU A 287 -53.46 7.04 41.08
C GLU A 287 -52.65 7.51 42.30
N GLU A 288 -53.37 7.91 43.36
CA GLU A 288 -52.77 8.27 44.64
C GLU A 288 -52.20 7.04 45.35
N ASN A 289 -50.92 7.06 45.72
CA ASN A 289 -50.43 6.16 46.77
C ASN A 289 -49.46 6.86 47.73
N LEU A 290 -49.80 6.83 49.02
CA LEU A 290 -49.07 7.53 50.08
C LEU A 290 -47.79 6.80 50.46
N GLN A 291 -46.66 7.20 49.87
CA GLN A 291 -45.33 6.90 50.44
C GLN A 291 -44.51 8.16 50.66
N SER A 292 -43.78 8.17 51.79
CA SER A 292 -43.24 9.38 52.41
C SER A 292 -42.14 10.04 51.57
N LYS A 293 -42.45 11.23 51.02
CA LYS A 293 -41.44 12.13 50.44
C LYS A 293 -40.44 12.56 51.51
N LYS A 294 -39.33 11.82 51.67
CA LYS A 294 -38.12 12.32 52.34
C LYS A 294 -37.74 13.64 51.65
N LYS A 295 -37.90 14.76 52.35
CA LYS A 295 -37.43 16.06 51.87
C LYS A 295 -35.90 16.01 51.79
N GLN A 296 -35.36 15.69 50.61
CA GLN A 296 -33.96 15.97 50.27
C GLN A 296 -33.63 17.38 50.75
N THR A 297 -32.54 17.51 51.49
CA THR A 297 -32.21 18.79 52.13
C THR A 297 -31.90 19.83 51.06
N LYS A 298 -32.15 21.13 51.32
CA LYS A 298 -31.90 22.20 50.32
C LYS A 298 -30.48 22.12 49.72
N LYS A 299 -29.48 21.84 50.58
CA LYS A 299 -28.07 21.67 50.18
C LYS A 299 -27.83 20.49 49.24
N GLU A 300 -28.57 19.40 49.40
CA GLU A 300 -28.42 18.19 48.59
C GLU A 300 -28.96 18.42 47.17
N LYS A 301 -30.15 19.03 47.04
CA LYS A 301 -30.70 19.47 45.76
C LYS A 301 -29.83 20.51 45.05
N GLU A 302 -29.23 21.42 45.83
CA GLU A 302 -28.34 22.45 45.30
C GLU A 302 -26.99 21.86 44.85
N LEU A 303 -26.45 20.87 45.56
CA LEU A 303 -25.28 20.09 45.13
C LEU A 303 -25.57 19.28 43.86
N GLU A 304 -26.75 18.66 43.77
CA GLU A 304 -27.20 17.91 42.58
C GLU A 304 -27.37 18.84 41.37
N LYS A 305 -27.98 20.02 41.56
CA LYS A 305 -28.07 21.06 40.52
C LYS A 305 -26.68 21.53 40.07
N GLN A 306 -25.76 21.78 41.00
CA GLN A 306 -24.37 22.15 40.67
C GLN A 306 -23.59 21.02 39.97
N LYS A 307 -23.90 19.74 40.24
CA LYS A 307 -23.33 18.60 39.49
C LYS A 307 -23.84 18.60 38.05
N LYS A 308 -25.16 18.67 37.87
CA LYS A 308 -25.82 18.76 36.55
C LYS A 308 -25.34 19.96 35.73
N GLU A 309 -25.18 21.12 36.36
CA GLU A 309 -24.62 22.34 35.74
C GLU A 309 -23.14 22.18 35.36
N LYS A 310 -22.32 21.51 36.19
CA LYS A 310 -20.92 21.18 35.85
C LYS A 310 -20.81 20.13 34.75
N GLU A 311 -21.77 19.20 34.67
CA GLU A 311 -21.85 18.19 33.62
C GLU A 311 -22.29 18.83 32.28
N LEU A 312 -23.28 19.72 32.30
CA LEU A 312 -23.65 20.58 31.16
C LEU A 312 -22.47 21.43 30.67
N CYS A 313 -21.81 22.17 31.57
CA CYS A 313 -20.66 23.01 31.24
C CYS A 313 -19.49 22.18 30.64
N LYS A 314 -19.26 20.95 31.10
CA LYS A 314 -18.30 20.01 30.49
C LYS A 314 -18.76 19.52 29.11
N LEU A 315 -20.05 19.21 28.95
CA LEU A 315 -20.62 18.74 27.69
C LEU A 315 -20.55 19.84 26.62
N GLU A 316 -20.90 21.08 26.98
CA GLU A 316 -20.75 22.28 26.16
C GLU A 316 -19.28 22.50 25.78
N ALA A 317 -18.35 22.50 26.74
CA ALA A 317 -16.92 22.65 26.46
C ALA A 317 -16.39 21.56 25.51
N ALA A 318 -16.90 20.33 25.60
CA ALA A 318 -16.53 19.23 24.72
C ALA A 318 -17.24 19.27 23.35
N LEU A 319 -18.42 19.88 23.24
CA LEU A 319 -19.09 20.15 21.95
C LEU A 319 -18.39 21.27 21.16
N MET A 320 -17.63 22.13 21.83
CA MET A 320 -16.82 23.18 21.21
C MET A 320 -15.45 22.70 20.69
N ASP A 321 -15.10 21.42 20.88
CA ASP A 321 -13.87 20.82 20.34
C ASP A 321 -14.08 20.31 18.90
N PRO A 322 -13.44 20.90 17.87
CA PRO A 322 -13.57 20.47 16.48
C PRO A 322 -13.02 19.07 16.19
N SER A 323 -12.30 18.45 17.13
CA SER A 323 -11.71 17.11 17.00
C SER A 323 -12.53 16.00 17.67
N ARG A 324 -13.64 16.35 18.34
CA ARG A 324 -14.53 15.39 18.99
C ARG A 324 -15.18 14.45 17.97
N GLN A 325 -15.13 13.15 18.25
CA GLN A 325 -15.91 12.15 17.52
C GLN A 325 -17.39 12.17 17.98
N PRO A 326 -18.36 12.00 17.06
CA PRO A 326 -19.77 11.91 17.41
C PRO A 326 -20.05 10.67 18.29
N GLN A 327 -20.89 10.84 19.32
CA GLN A 327 -21.25 9.76 20.26
C GLN A 327 -22.77 9.54 20.37
N SER A 328 -23.59 10.46 19.87
CA SER A 328 -25.05 10.34 19.78
C SER A 328 -25.52 10.44 18.33
N ALA A 329 -26.72 9.90 18.03
CA ALA A 329 -27.40 10.14 16.76
C ALA A 329 -27.58 11.65 16.48
N ASP A 330 -27.84 12.47 17.51
CA ASP A 330 -27.98 13.92 17.37
C ASP A 330 -26.66 14.62 16.96
N ASP A 331 -25.51 14.09 17.39
CA ASP A 331 -24.19 14.58 16.97
C ASP A 331 -24.00 14.31 15.47
N PHE A 332 -24.35 13.10 15.02
CA PHE A 332 -24.28 12.71 13.61
C PHE A 332 -25.24 13.55 12.75
N ASP A 333 -26.48 13.74 13.17
CA ASP A 333 -27.45 14.57 12.46
C ASP A 333 -26.95 16.01 12.30
N ARG A 334 -26.35 16.60 13.35
CA ARG A 334 -25.71 17.92 13.28
C ARG A 334 -24.54 17.95 12.29
N LEU A 335 -23.66 16.96 12.32
CA LEU A 335 -22.49 16.88 11.41
C LEU A 335 -22.93 16.71 9.96
N VAL A 336 -23.91 15.83 9.70
CA VAL A 336 -24.52 15.59 8.41
C VAL A 336 -25.18 16.85 7.86
N LEU A 337 -25.92 17.61 8.68
CA LEU A 337 -26.51 18.88 8.27
C LEU A 337 -25.44 19.92 7.86
N SER A 338 -24.27 19.90 8.50
CA SER A 338 -23.15 20.77 8.13
C SER A 338 -22.44 20.37 6.82
N SER A 339 -22.42 19.07 6.48
CA SER A 339 -21.69 18.54 5.33
C SER A 339 -22.42 17.34 4.66
N PRO A 340 -23.60 17.59 4.05
CA PRO A 340 -24.52 16.53 3.64
C PRO A 340 -24.02 15.66 2.48
N ASN A 341 -23.03 16.13 1.71
CA ASN A 341 -22.43 15.38 0.60
C ASN A 341 -21.34 14.39 1.05
N SER A 342 -20.95 14.37 2.33
CA SER A 342 -19.85 13.55 2.84
C SER A 342 -20.29 12.11 3.07
N SER A 343 -19.95 11.18 2.17
CA SER A 343 -20.34 9.77 2.35
C SER A 343 -19.71 9.19 3.62
N ILE A 344 -18.48 9.57 3.98
CA ILE A 344 -17.79 9.04 5.16
C ILE A 344 -18.57 9.32 6.46
N LEU A 345 -19.22 10.49 6.60
CA LEU A 345 -20.05 10.78 7.78
C LEU A 345 -21.32 9.94 7.79
N TRP A 346 -21.97 9.77 6.64
CA TRP A 346 -23.13 8.88 6.51
C TRP A 346 -22.78 7.42 6.82
N LEU A 347 -21.61 6.95 6.38
CA LEU A 347 -21.10 5.61 6.67
C LEU A 347 -20.77 5.42 8.16
N GLN A 348 -20.16 6.41 8.81
CA GLN A 348 -19.93 6.38 10.26
C GLN A 348 -21.25 6.41 11.05
N TYR A 349 -22.26 7.12 10.56
CA TYR A 349 -23.57 7.16 11.20
C TYR A 349 -24.33 5.82 11.03
N MET A 350 -24.22 5.18 9.86
CA MET A 350 -24.66 3.79 9.69
C MET A 350 -23.89 2.84 10.61
N ALA A 351 -22.58 3.03 10.78
CA ALA A 351 -21.74 2.22 11.67
C ALA A 351 -22.20 2.29 13.13
N PHE A 352 -22.52 3.48 13.61
CA PHE A 352 -23.03 3.70 14.96
C PHE A 352 -24.32 2.89 15.23
N HIS A 353 -25.29 2.91 14.31
CA HIS A 353 -26.50 2.09 14.45
C HIS A 353 -26.22 0.59 14.29
N LEU A 354 -25.27 0.18 13.43
CA LEU A 354 -24.86 -1.23 13.33
C LEU A 354 -24.19 -1.74 14.61
N GLN A 355 -23.35 -0.93 15.26
CA GLN A 355 -22.76 -1.25 16.57
C GLN A 355 -23.83 -1.37 17.67
N ALA A 356 -24.91 -0.58 17.59
CA ALA A 356 -26.08 -0.71 18.45
C ALA A 356 -27.02 -1.87 18.04
N THR A 357 -26.69 -2.63 16.99
CA THR A 357 -27.52 -3.69 16.35
C THR A 357 -28.85 -3.21 15.73
N GLU A 358 -29.03 -1.90 15.57
CA GLU A 358 -30.23 -1.24 15.04
C GLU A 358 -30.25 -1.20 13.50
N ILE A 359 -30.26 -2.37 12.86
CA ILE A 359 -30.09 -2.53 11.41
C ILE A 359 -31.12 -1.72 10.59
N GLU A 360 -32.37 -1.62 11.05
CA GLU A 360 -33.42 -0.85 10.36
C GLU A 360 -33.18 0.67 10.40
N LYS A 361 -32.66 1.20 11.52
CA LYS A 361 -32.26 2.60 11.61
C LYS A 361 -31.05 2.87 10.71
N ALA A 362 -30.08 1.95 10.64
CA ALA A 362 -28.96 2.03 9.69
C ALA A 362 -29.45 2.05 8.22
N ARG A 363 -30.44 1.24 7.84
CA ARG A 363 -31.10 1.31 6.51
C ARG A 363 -31.77 2.67 6.27
N ALA A 364 -32.50 3.20 7.26
CA ALA A 364 -33.16 4.51 7.15
C ALA A 364 -32.14 5.66 7.00
N VAL A 365 -31.00 5.59 7.69
CA VAL A 365 -29.86 6.50 7.52
C VAL A 365 -29.30 6.41 6.09
N ALA A 366 -29.11 5.21 5.54
CA ALA A 366 -28.61 5.01 4.18
C ALA A 366 -29.56 5.57 3.10
N GLU A 367 -30.86 5.27 3.19
CA GLU A 367 -31.89 5.81 2.29
C GLU A 367 -32.02 7.34 2.41
N ARG A 368 -31.80 7.89 3.60
CA ARG A 368 -31.72 9.34 3.83
C ARG A 368 -30.47 9.94 3.18
N ALA A 369 -29.31 9.30 3.30
CA ALA A 369 -28.07 9.70 2.64
C ALA A 369 -28.21 9.76 1.10
N LEU A 370 -28.82 8.74 0.49
CA LEU A 370 -29.03 8.70 -0.96
C LEU A 370 -29.92 9.84 -1.48
N LYS A 371 -30.86 10.33 -0.66
CA LYS A 371 -31.75 11.46 -0.96
C LYS A 371 -31.09 12.82 -0.74
N THR A 372 -30.26 12.96 0.30
CA THR A 372 -29.62 14.24 0.71
C THR A 372 -28.35 14.55 -0.06
N ILE A 373 -27.52 13.54 -0.37
CA ILE A 373 -26.30 13.74 -1.16
C ILE A 373 -26.69 14.28 -2.55
N SER A 374 -25.96 15.29 -3.01
CA SER A 374 -26.12 15.87 -4.35
C SER A 374 -25.95 14.81 -5.44
N PHE A 375 -26.83 14.81 -6.45
CA PHE A 375 -26.70 13.92 -7.61
C PHE A 375 -25.41 14.11 -8.41
N ARG A 376 -24.71 15.24 -8.23
CA ARG A 376 -23.41 15.51 -8.87
C ARG A 376 -22.26 14.71 -8.25
N GLU A 377 -22.38 14.30 -6.99
CA GLU A 377 -21.35 13.55 -6.26
C GLU A 377 -21.61 12.04 -6.40
N GLU A 378 -21.52 11.55 -7.63
CA GLU A 378 -21.80 10.13 -7.98
C GLU A 378 -20.96 9.15 -7.16
N GLN A 379 -19.69 9.49 -6.87
CA GLN A 379 -18.80 8.63 -6.09
C GLN A 379 -19.25 8.53 -4.62
N GLU A 380 -19.71 9.64 -4.03
CA GLU A 380 -20.21 9.66 -2.65
C GLU A 380 -21.51 8.84 -2.54
N LYS A 381 -22.39 8.92 -3.55
CA LYS A 381 -23.59 8.04 -3.65
C LYS A 381 -23.22 6.58 -3.84
N LEU A 382 -22.24 6.28 -4.69
CA LEU A 382 -21.78 4.91 -4.91
C LEU A 382 -21.22 4.31 -3.62
N ASN A 383 -20.47 5.07 -2.82
CA ASN A 383 -19.97 4.62 -1.52
C ASN A 383 -21.13 4.22 -0.57
N VAL A 384 -22.22 5.01 -0.53
CA VAL A 384 -23.42 4.69 0.26
C VAL A 384 -24.14 3.46 -0.29
N TRP A 385 -24.30 3.33 -1.61
CA TRP A 385 -24.90 2.13 -2.23
C TRP A 385 -24.09 0.86 -1.92
N VAL A 386 -22.76 0.92 -1.97
CA VAL A 386 -21.88 -0.21 -1.62
C VAL A 386 -22.02 -0.59 -0.15
N ALA A 387 -22.16 0.37 0.76
CA ALA A 387 -22.43 0.08 2.17
C ALA A 387 -23.83 -0.49 2.41
N LEU A 388 -24.84 -0.05 1.66
CA LEU A 388 -26.20 -0.62 1.72
C LEU A 388 -26.19 -2.08 1.21
N LEU A 389 -25.45 -2.37 0.13
CA LEU A 389 -25.22 -3.75 -0.35
C LEU A 389 -24.47 -4.61 0.68
N ASN A 390 -23.46 -4.07 1.36
CA ASN A 390 -22.78 -4.78 2.45
C ASN A 390 -23.74 -5.11 3.60
N LEU A 391 -24.55 -4.13 4.03
CA LEU A 391 -25.53 -4.29 5.09
C LEU A 391 -26.56 -5.37 4.75
N GLU A 392 -27.13 -5.38 3.53
CA GLU A 392 -28.06 -6.45 3.13
C GLU A 392 -27.36 -7.80 2.94
N ASN A 393 -26.10 -7.84 2.52
CA ASN A 393 -25.37 -9.11 2.35
C ASN A 393 -25.02 -9.78 3.70
N MET A 394 -24.83 -8.98 4.76
CA MET A 394 -24.53 -9.45 6.12
C MET A 394 -25.78 -9.68 6.98
N TYR A 395 -26.77 -8.79 6.92
CA TYR A 395 -27.93 -8.75 7.83
C TYR A 395 -29.29 -8.73 7.12
N GLY A 396 -29.31 -8.84 5.79
CA GLY A 396 -30.53 -8.89 4.96
C GLY A 396 -30.83 -10.30 4.45
N THR A 397 -31.71 -10.36 3.45
CA THR A 397 -31.96 -11.58 2.68
C THR A 397 -31.47 -11.41 1.25
N GLU A 398 -31.34 -12.52 0.51
CA GLU A 398 -30.97 -12.46 -0.91
C GLU A 398 -31.95 -11.60 -1.73
N GLU A 399 -33.25 -11.62 -1.38
CA GLU A 399 -34.23 -10.74 -2.00
C GLU A 399 -34.02 -9.25 -1.71
N THR A 400 -33.70 -8.86 -0.46
CA THR A 400 -33.48 -7.44 -0.13
C THR A 400 -32.20 -6.95 -0.79
N LEU A 401 -31.14 -7.78 -0.79
CA LEU A 401 -29.89 -7.52 -1.50
C LEU A 401 -30.12 -7.34 -3.01
N MET A 402 -30.88 -8.23 -3.65
CA MET A 402 -31.17 -8.11 -5.09
C MET A 402 -32.04 -6.89 -5.41
N LYS A 403 -33.05 -6.56 -4.60
CA LYS A 403 -33.85 -5.33 -4.75
C LYS A 403 -32.99 -4.07 -4.58
N VAL A 404 -32.01 -4.06 -3.68
CA VAL A 404 -31.03 -2.97 -3.54
C VAL A 404 -30.09 -2.92 -4.74
N PHE A 405 -29.59 -4.05 -5.22
CA PHE A 405 -28.69 -4.15 -6.36
C PHE A 405 -29.35 -3.65 -7.66
N GLU A 406 -30.59 -4.05 -7.94
CA GLU A 406 -31.35 -3.57 -9.09
C GLU A 406 -31.54 -2.05 -9.06
N ARG A 407 -31.86 -1.47 -7.89
CA ARG A 407 -31.91 -0.01 -7.71
C ARG A 407 -30.53 0.62 -7.93
N ALA A 408 -29.47 0.08 -7.32
CA ALA A 408 -28.11 0.61 -7.45
C ALA A 408 -27.63 0.62 -8.91
N VAL A 409 -27.98 -0.40 -9.71
CA VAL A 409 -27.67 -0.48 -11.15
C VAL A 409 -28.48 0.53 -12.00
N GLN A 410 -29.62 1.02 -11.52
CA GLN A 410 -30.40 2.07 -12.20
C GLN A 410 -29.85 3.48 -11.94
N TYR A 411 -29.35 3.74 -10.72
CA TYR A 411 -28.91 5.08 -10.30
C TYR A 411 -27.40 5.36 -10.49
N ASN A 412 -26.57 4.34 -10.72
CA ASN A 412 -25.12 4.49 -10.86
C ASN A 412 -24.60 3.70 -12.07
N GLU A 413 -23.35 3.97 -12.47
CA GLU A 413 -22.60 3.21 -13.47
C GLU A 413 -22.67 1.69 -13.24
N PRO A 414 -23.40 0.93 -14.09
CA PRO A 414 -23.69 -0.48 -13.84
C PRO A 414 -22.44 -1.33 -13.59
N LEU A 415 -21.40 -1.13 -14.40
CA LEU A 415 -20.14 -1.89 -14.30
C LEU A 415 -19.51 -1.79 -12.91
N LYS A 416 -19.52 -0.60 -12.28
CA LYS A 416 -18.96 -0.39 -10.94
C LYS A 416 -19.78 -1.13 -9.88
N VAL A 417 -21.11 -1.06 -9.95
CA VAL A 417 -22.01 -1.73 -9.00
C VAL A 417 -21.87 -3.24 -9.07
N PHE A 418 -21.84 -3.82 -10.28
CA PHE A 418 -21.57 -5.24 -10.49
C PHE A 418 -20.20 -5.65 -9.91
N GLN A 419 -19.14 -4.88 -10.19
CA GLN A 419 -17.81 -5.14 -9.65
C GLN A 419 -17.78 -5.13 -8.11
N HIS A 420 -18.42 -4.13 -7.48
CA HIS A 420 -18.50 -4.08 -6.02
C HIS A 420 -19.27 -5.26 -5.45
N LEU A 421 -20.42 -5.65 -6.01
CA LEU A 421 -21.16 -6.82 -5.50
C LEU A 421 -20.36 -8.14 -5.66
N CYS A 422 -19.58 -8.30 -6.73
CA CYS A 422 -18.63 -9.41 -6.85
C CYS A 422 -17.55 -9.38 -5.74
N ASP A 423 -16.98 -8.21 -5.44
CA ASP A 423 -16.00 -8.05 -4.37
C ASP A 423 -16.63 -8.33 -2.98
N ILE A 424 -17.89 -7.94 -2.75
CA ILE A 424 -18.68 -8.22 -1.55
C ILE A 424 -18.92 -9.72 -1.37
N TYR A 425 -19.40 -10.42 -2.41
CA TYR A 425 -19.63 -11.87 -2.34
C TYR A 425 -18.33 -12.65 -2.17
N ALA A 426 -17.22 -12.19 -2.74
CA ALA A 426 -15.90 -12.78 -2.52
C ALA A 426 -15.45 -12.62 -1.06
N ASN A 427 -15.67 -11.46 -0.45
CA ASN A 427 -15.35 -11.21 0.96
C ASN A 427 -16.25 -11.97 1.93
N SER A 428 -17.50 -12.25 1.56
CA SER A 428 -18.44 -13.05 2.37
C SER A 428 -18.45 -14.55 2.02
N GLU A 429 -17.43 -15.04 1.30
CA GLU A 429 -17.27 -16.44 0.90
C GLU A 429 -18.44 -17.06 0.09
N LYS A 430 -19.30 -16.23 -0.51
CA LYS A 430 -20.48 -16.65 -1.30
C LYS A 430 -20.08 -16.95 -2.76
N TYR A 431 -19.14 -17.88 -2.93
CA TYR A 431 -18.44 -18.11 -4.20
C TYR A 431 -19.35 -18.46 -5.39
N LYS A 432 -20.42 -19.24 -5.18
CA LYS A 432 -21.36 -19.63 -6.25
C LYS A 432 -22.14 -18.43 -6.81
N GLN A 433 -22.71 -17.61 -5.92
CA GLN A 433 -23.43 -16.37 -6.30
C GLN A 433 -22.49 -15.36 -6.98
N ALA A 434 -21.25 -15.25 -6.50
CA ALA A 434 -20.23 -14.44 -7.18
C ALA A 434 -19.94 -14.94 -8.60
N GLU A 435 -19.82 -16.25 -8.83
CA GLU A 435 -19.59 -16.83 -10.15
C GLU A 435 -20.77 -16.59 -11.12
N GLU A 436 -22.00 -16.80 -10.67
CA GLU A 436 -23.22 -16.48 -11.44
C GLU A 436 -23.31 -14.99 -11.80
N LEU A 437 -22.90 -14.12 -10.87
CA LEU A 437 -22.80 -12.68 -11.10
C LEU A 437 -21.71 -12.35 -12.13
N TYR A 438 -20.52 -12.97 -12.05
CA TYR A 438 -19.46 -12.82 -13.06
C TYR A 438 -19.88 -13.33 -14.44
N HIS A 439 -20.59 -14.46 -14.53
CA HIS A 439 -21.18 -14.93 -15.78
C HIS A 439 -22.18 -13.92 -16.37
N THR A 440 -22.99 -13.30 -15.51
CA THR A 440 -23.90 -12.21 -15.91
C THR A 440 -23.14 -10.96 -16.39
N MET A 441 -22.06 -10.57 -15.70
CA MET A 441 -21.18 -9.49 -16.14
C MET A 441 -20.55 -9.77 -17.50
N LEU A 442 -20.00 -10.96 -17.73
CA LEU A 442 -19.40 -11.35 -19.00
C LEU A 442 -20.42 -11.33 -20.16
N ARG A 443 -21.69 -11.61 -19.88
CA ARG A 443 -22.77 -11.51 -20.88
C ARG A 443 -23.10 -10.06 -21.24
N ARG A 444 -23.11 -9.14 -20.27
CA ARG A 444 -23.45 -7.71 -20.49
C ARG A 444 -22.27 -6.88 -20.98
N PHE A 445 -21.05 -7.15 -20.49
CA PHE A 445 -19.85 -6.33 -20.66
C PHE A 445 -18.72 -7.09 -21.38
N ARG A 446 -19.05 -7.94 -22.36
CA ARG A 446 -18.10 -8.85 -23.04
C ARG A 446 -16.85 -8.18 -23.64
N GLN A 447 -16.94 -6.90 -24.02
CA GLN A 447 -15.85 -6.13 -24.63
C GLN A 447 -14.91 -5.49 -23.59
N GLU A 448 -15.29 -5.47 -22.32
CA GLU A 448 -14.54 -4.76 -21.28
C GLU A 448 -13.49 -5.68 -20.64
N LYS A 449 -12.22 -5.48 -21.00
CA LYS A 449 -11.10 -6.31 -20.52
C LYS A 449 -10.98 -6.36 -18.99
N SER A 450 -11.37 -5.33 -18.26
CA SER A 450 -11.31 -5.34 -16.78
C SER A 450 -12.21 -6.40 -16.14
N VAL A 451 -13.34 -6.78 -16.77
CA VAL A 451 -14.24 -7.82 -16.26
C VAL A 451 -13.59 -9.20 -16.33
N TRP A 452 -12.98 -9.54 -17.48
CA TRP A 452 -12.26 -10.80 -17.67
C TRP A 452 -11.12 -10.96 -16.67
N LEU A 453 -10.36 -9.89 -16.42
CA LEU A 453 -9.26 -9.87 -15.46
C LEU A 453 -9.73 -10.00 -14.01
N LYS A 454 -10.84 -9.35 -13.63
CA LYS A 454 -11.41 -9.48 -12.29
C LYS A 454 -11.89 -10.92 -12.04
N TYR A 455 -12.65 -11.51 -12.98
CA TYR A 455 -13.11 -12.90 -12.84
C TYR A 455 -11.95 -13.90 -12.83
N ALA A 456 -10.92 -13.71 -13.67
CA ALA A 456 -9.70 -14.52 -13.62
C ALA A 456 -8.99 -14.42 -12.25
N SER A 457 -8.87 -13.21 -11.69
CA SER A 457 -8.29 -13.02 -10.36
C SER A 457 -9.12 -13.66 -9.23
N PHE A 458 -10.44 -13.79 -9.43
CA PHE A 458 -11.35 -14.46 -8.50
C PHE A 458 -11.23 -15.99 -8.59
N LEU A 459 -11.22 -16.56 -9.80
CA LEU A 459 -11.02 -18.00 -10.01
C LEU A 459 -9.66 -18.48 -9.50
N LEU A 460 -8.58 -17.74 -9.77
CA LEU A 460 -7.24 -18.08 -9.29
C LEU A 460 -7.13 -17.99 -7.75
N LYS A 461 -7.79 -17.03 -7.11
CA LYS A 461 -7.86 -16.97 -5.63
C LYS A 461 -8.56 -18.19 -5.01
N GLN A 462 -9.46 -18.85 -5.74
CA GLN A 462 -10.08 -20.11 -5.33
C GLN A 462 -9.25 -21.36 -5.69
N GLY A 463 -8.10 -21.19 -6.36
CA GLY A 463 -7.30 -22.31 -6.89
C GLY A 463 -7.84 -22.95 -8.16
N GLN A 464 -8.83 -22.35 -8.83
CA GLN A 464 -9.41 -22.88 -10.07
C GLN A 464 -8.59 -22.49 -11.32
N THR A 465 -7.39 -23.07 -11.47
CA THR A 465 -6.48 -22.74 -12.59
C THR A 465 -7.05 -23.19 -13.95
N GLU A 466 -7.54 -24.42 -14.07
CA GLU A 466 -8.19 -24.92 -15.30
C GLU A 466 -9.35 -24.04 -15.80
N ALA A 467 -10.20 -23.57 -14.87
CA ALA A 467 -11.33 -22.69 -15.20
C ALA A 467 -10.82 -21.34 -15.73
N THR A 468 -9.71 -20.85 -15.17
CA THR A 468 -9.04 -19.62 -15.63
C THR A 468 -8.45 -19.78 -17.04
N HIS A 469 -7.89 -20.95 -17.37
CA HIS A 469 -7.37 -21.21 -18.72
C HIS A 469 -8.50 -21.21 -19.77
N ARG A 470 -9.63 -21.90 -19.47
CA ARG A 470 -10.84 -21.87 -20.31
C ARG A 470 -11.42 -20.46 -20.43
N LEU A 471 -11.32 -19.65 -19.36
CA LEU A 471 -11.74 -18.26 -19.36
C LEU A 471 -10.88 -17.40 -20.29
N LEU A 472 -9.55 -17.59 -20.31
CA LEU A 472 -8.64 -16.88 -21.20
C LEU A 472 -8.98 -17.14 -22.68
N GLU A 473 -9.18 -18.40 -23.06
CA GLU A 473 -9.62 -18.73 -24.44
C GLU A 473 -10.93 -18.03 -24.82
N ARG A 474 -11.88 -17.98 -23.89
CA ARG A 474 -13.18 -17.32 -24.09
C ARG A 474 -13.02 -15.79 -24.16
N ALA A 475 -12.10 -15.20 -23.41
CA ALA A 475 -11.77 -13.78 -23.48
C ALA A 475 -11.20 -13.41 -24.85
N LEU A 476 -10.25 -14.20 -25.37
CA LEU A 476 -9.64 -13.99 -26.69
C LEU A 476 -10.65 -14.08 -27.84
N LYS A 477 -11.68 -14.94 -27.71
CA LYS A 477 -12.80 -15.03 -28.66
C LYS A 477 -13.77 -13.83 -28.59
N ALA A 478 -13.82 -13.13 -27.46
CA ALA A 478 -14.75 -12.01 -27.23
C ALA A 478 -14.13 -10.61 -27.45
N LEU A 479 -12.82 -10.48 -27.23
CA LEU A 479 -12.10 -9.20 -27.26
C LEU A 479 -11.40 -8.93 -28.61
N PRO A 480 -11.16 -7.66 -28.97
CA PRO A 480 -10.45 -7.29 -30.19
C PRO A 480 -8.99 -7.80 -30.20
N THR A 481 -8.48 -8.19 -31.38
CA THR A 481 -7.11 -8.72 -31.55
C THR A 481 -6.00 -7.78 -31.07
N LYS A 482 -6.23 -6.46 -31.11
CA LYS A 482 -5.30 -5.44 -30.58
C LYS A 482 -5.03 -5.61 -29.08
N GLU A 483 -5.99 -6.12 -28.33
CA GLU A 483 -5.93 -6.25 -26.86
C GLU A 483 -5.43 -7.62 -26.40
N HIS A 484 -5.38 -8.62 -27.28
CA HIS A 484 -5.02 -10.00 -26.94
C HIS A 484 -3.68 -10.08 -26.20
N VAL A 485 -2.66 -9.32 -26.64
CA VAL A 485 -1.33 -9.30 -26.01
C VAL A 485 -1.35 -8.70 -24.60
N ASP A 486 -2.11 -7.61 -24.36
CA ASP A 486 -2.28 -6.99 -23.03
C ASP A 486 -3.02 -7.95 -22.09
N VAL A 487 -4.08 -8.61 -22.58
CA VAL A 487 -4.88 -9.56 -21.79
C VAL A 487 -4.07 -10.79 -21.42
N ILE A 488 -3.37 -11.44 -22.37
CA ILE A 488 -2.53 -12.62 -22.08
C ILE A 488 -1.42 -12.25 -21.09
N SER A 489 -0.74 -11.11 -21.28
CA SER A 489 0.30 -10.64 -20.35
C SER A 489 -0.24 -10.41 -18.93
N ARG A 490 -1.47 -9.92 -18.78
CA ARG A 490 -2.11 -9.74 -17.47
C ARG A 490 -2.62 -11.04 -16.86
N PHE A 491 -3.14 -11.98 -17.64
CA PHE A 491 -3.51 -13.32 -17.16
C PHE A 491 -2.27 -14.04 -16.62
N ALA A 492 -1.17 -14.07 -17.38
CA ALA A 492 0.08 -14.67 -16.92
C ALA A 492 0.65 -13.96 -15.67
N GLN A 493 0.51 -12.63 -15.53
CA GLN A 493 0.83 -11.90 -14.30
C GLN A 493 -0.04 -12.28 -13.08
N LEU A 494 -1.29 -12.73 -13.30
CA LEU A 494 -2.17 -13.20 -12.23
C LEU A 494 -1.84 -14.65 -11.85
N GLU A 495 -1.57 -15.51 -12.83
CA GLU A 495 -1.14 -16.90 -12.61
C GLU A 495 0.19 -16.94 -11.83
N PHE A 496 1.19 -16.12 -12.17
CA PHE A 496 2.42 -15.99 -11.38
C PHE A 496 2.22 -15.51 -9.93
N ARG A 497 1.06 -14.95 -9.58
CA ARG A 497 0.76 -14.49 -8.20
C ARG A 497 -0.08 -15.48 -7.40
N PHE A 498 -0.96 -16.25 -8.06
CA PHE A 498 -2.04 -17.00 -7.40
C PHE A 498 -2.24 -18.42 -7.95
N GLY A 499 -1.56 -18.81 -9.02
CA GLY A 499 -1.70 -20.10 -9.69
C GLY A 499 -0.37 -20.66 -10.17
N ASP A 500 -0.38 -21.32 -11.33
CA ASP A 500 0.73 -22.15 -11.80
C ASP A 500 1.81 -21.32 -12.53
N PRO A 501 3.04 -21.17 -11.97
CA PRO A 501 4.08 -20.35 -12.58
C PRO A 501 4.63 -20.95 -13.88
N GLU A 502 4.52 -22.27 -14.07
CA GLU A 502 4.95 -22.94 -15.31
C GLU A 502 4.00 -22.65 -16.48
N HIS A 503 2.69 -22.63 -16.24
CA HIS A 503 1.71 -22.20 -17.24
C HIS A 503 1.87 -20.71 -17.56
N ALA A 504 2.10 -19.88 -16.55
CA ALA A 504 2.38 -18.46 -16.75
C ALA A 504 3.64 -18.24 -17.63
N LYS A 505 4.73 -18.99 -17.40
CA LYS A 505 5.91 -19.01 -18.31
C LYS A 505 5.49 -19.41 -19.73
N ALA A 506 4.73 -20.49 -19.90
CA ALA A 506 4.28 -20.95 -21.21
C ALA A 506 3.43 -19.91 -21.97
N LEU A 507 2.57 -19.15 -21.27
CA LEU A 507 1.82 -18.04 -21.85
C LEU A 507 2.73 -16.90 -22.32
N PHE A 508 3.74 -16.50 -21.54
CA PHE A 508 4.72 -15.51 -21.96
C PHE A 508 5.55 -16.01 -23.16
N GLU A 509 6.06 -17.23 -23.12
CA GLU A 509 6.83 -17.82 -24.22
C GLU A 509 5.99 -17.91 -25.51
N SER A 510 4.74 -18.36 -25.42
CA SER A 510 3.80 -18.38 -26.56
C SER A 510 3.56 -16.98 -27.14
N THR A 511 3.40 -15.98 -26.27
CA THR A 511 3.21 -14.57 -26.67
C THR A 511 4.46 -13.99 -27.33
N LEU A 512 5.64 -14.31 -26.81
CA LEU A 512 6.93 -13.81 -27.31
C LEU A 512 7.38 -14.51 -28.60
N ASN A 513 7.06 -15.79 -28.77
CA ASN A 513 7.23 -16.50 -30.04
C ASN A 513 6.31 -15.92 -31.14
N SER A 514 5.08 -15.53 -30.77
CA SER A 514 4.13 -14.89 -31.68
C SER A 514 4.50 -13.44 -32.02
N TYR A 515 5.04 -12.69 -31.05
CA TYR A 515 5.32 -11.26 -31.16
C TYR A 515 6.72 -10.88 -30.62
N PRO A 516 7.82 -11.38 -31.21
CA PRO A 516 9.17 -11.22 -30.64
C PRO A 516 9.64 -9.76 -30.50
N LYS A 517 9.05 -8.83 -31.27
CA LYS A 517 9.37 -7.38 -31.22
C LYS A 517 8.62 -6.60 -30.12
N ARG A 518 7.73 -7.23 -29.35
CA ARG A 518 6.98 -6.63 -28.22
C ARG A 518 7.87 -6.47 -26.98
N THR A 519 8.59 -5.36 -26.92
CA THR A 519 9.55 -5.03 -25.84
C THR A 519 8.88 -4.79 -24.48
N ASP A 520 7.61 -4.41 -24.49
CA ASP A 520 6.68 -4.36 -23.35
C ASP A 520 6.50 -5.73 -22.67
N VAL A 521 6.25 -6.78 -23.45
CA VAL A 521 6.05 -8.13 -22.91
C VAL A 521 7.36 -8.69 -22.34
N TRP A 522 8.49 -8.48 -23.04
CA TRP A 522 9.82 -8.86 -22.57
C TRP A 522 10.18 -8.22 -21.22
N SER A 523 9.92 -6.92 -21.03
CA SER A 523 10.26 -6.24 -19.78
C SER A 523 9.45 -6.76 -18.59
N ILE A 524 8.14 -6.99 -18.79
CA ILE A 524 7.25 -7.60 -17.78
C ILE A 524 7.73 -9.01 -17.43
N TYR A 525 8.00 -9.85 -18.43
CA TYR A 525 8.42 -11.24 -18.21
C TYR A 525 9.73 -11.31 -17.41
N MET A 526 10.74 -10.53 -17.80
CA MET A 526 11.98 -10.40 -17.03
C MET A 526 11.76 -9.88 -15.61
N ASP A 527 10.88 -8.91 -15.39
CA ASP A 527 10.61 -8.36 -14.05
C ASP A 527 9.92 -9.36 -13.10
N ILE A 528 9.22 -10.35 -13.65
CA ILE A 528 8.65 -11.47 -12.90
C ILE A 528 9.74 -12.52 -12.65
N MET A 529 10.49 -12.89 -13.70
CA MET A 529 11.54 -13.89 -13.61
C MET A 529 12.70 -13.46 -12.68
N ILE A 530 13.02 -12.17 -12.60
CA ILE A 530 13.98 -11.64 -11.60
C ILE A 530 13.49 -11.83 -10.15
N LYS A 531 12.18 -11.93 -9.92
CA LYS A 531 11.58 -12.11 -8.58
C LYS A 531 11.40 -13.57 -8.17
N GLN A 532 11.16 -14.47 -9.12
CA GLN A 532 10.75 -15.86 -8.87
C GLN A 532 11.61 -16.92 -9.56
N GLY A 533 12.33 -16.55 -10.62
CA GLY A 533 13.10 -17.46 -11.47
C GLY A 533 14.51 -17.71 -10.98
N SER A 534 15.15 -18.74 -11.55
CA SER A 534 16.55 -19.05 -11.29
C SER A 534 17.51 -18.13 -12.06
N GLN A 535 18.73 -17.97 -11.54
CA GLN A 535 19.81 -17.21 -12.18
C GLN A 535 20.08 -17.63 -13.64
N LYS A 536 19.86 -18.91 -13.98
CA LYS A 536 20.03 -19.43 -15.33
C LYS A 536 18.93 -18.93 -16.25
N GLU A 537 17.67 -19.21 -15.91
CA GLU A 537 16.52 -18.77 -16.72
C GLU A 537 16.51 -17.25 -16.95
N ILE A 538 16.91 -16.46 -15.96
CA ILE A 538 17.01 -14.99 -16.11
C ILE A 538 18.08 -14.61 -17.15
N ARG A 539 19.24 -15.26 -17.14
CA ARG A 539 20.30 -15.08 -18.15
C ARG A 539 19.85 -15.55 -19.53
N ASP A 540 19.24 -16.73 -19.62
CA ASP A 540 18.73 -17.29 -20.87
C ASP A 540 17.71 -16.33 -21.53
N ILE A 541 16.87 -15.67 -20.73
CA ILE A 541 15.94 -14.63 -21.19
C ILE A 541 16.68 -13.36 -21.65
N PHE A 542 17.67 -12.87 -20.90
CA PHE A 542 18.48 -11.72 -21.32
C PHE A 542 19.26 -12.01 -22.62
N GLU A 543 19.87 -13.20 -22.73
CA GLU A 543 20.60 -13.67 -23.92
C GLU A 543 19.68 -13.74 -25.14
N ARG A 544 18.47 -14.29 -24.99
CA ARG A 544 17.46 -14.26 -26.06
C ARG A 544 17.10 -12.84 -26.48
N VAL A 545 16.96 -11.89 -25.54
CA VAL A 545 16.64 -10.50 -25.86
C VAL A 545 17.77 -9.77 -26.58
N ILE A 546 19.04 -9.99 -26.22
CA ILE A 546 20.17 -9.33 -26.89
C ILE A 546 20.40 -9.82 -28.33
N HIS A 547 19.96 -11.04 -28.65
CA HIS A 547 19.98 -11.57 -30.02
C HIS A 547 18.78 -11.14 -30.88
N LEU A 548 17.81 -10.38 -30.34
CA LEU A 548 16.71 -9.83 -31.13
C LEU A 548 17.13 -8.58 -31.91
N ASN A 549 16.75 -8.53 -33.19
CA ASN A 549 16.92 -7.34 -34.03
C ASN A 549 15.86 -6.27 -33.69
N LEU A 550 16.16 -5.47 -32.65
CA LEU A 550 15.34 -4.35 -32.17
C LEU A 550 15.99 -2.98 -32.53
N ALA A 551 15.28 -1.89 -32.25
CA ALA A 551 15.82 -0.54 -32.45
C ALA A 551 16.91 -0.21 -31.40
N PRO A 552 17.99 0.54 -31.75
CA PRO A 552 19.11 0.81 -30.84
C PRO A 552 18.71 1.40 -29.48
N LYS A 553 17.73 2.33 -29.44
CA LYS A 553 17.19 2.88 -28.18
C LYS A 553 16.64 1.79 -27.24
N LYS A 554 15.94 0.80 -27.81
CA LYS A 554 15.35 -0.33 -27.06
C LYS A 554 16.42 -1.33 -26.61
N MET A 555 17.45 -1.56 -27.44
CA MET A 555 18.58 -2.42 -27.07
C MET A 555 19.45 -1.79 -25.97
N LYS A 556 19.73 -0.48 -26.04
CA LYS A 556 20.42 0.26 -24.96
C LYS A 556 19.72 0.07 -23.61
N PHE A 557 18.39 0.06 -23.58
CA PHE A 557 17.59 -0.22 -22.38
C PHE A 557 17.79 -1.66 -21.85
N PHE A 558 17.75 -2.67 -22.73
CA PHE A 558 17.95 -4.07 -22.31
C PHE A 558 19.39 -4.38 -21.89
N PHE A 559 20.40 -3.88 -22.62
CA PHE A 559 21.80 -3.99 -22.21
C PHE A 559 22.05 -3.29 -20.87
N LYS A 560 21.47 -2.09 -20.62
CA LYS A 560 21.55 -1.42 -19.31
C LYS A 560 20.95 -2.29 -18.20
N ARG A 561 19.73 -2.84 -18.41
CA ARG A 561 19.10 -3.78 -17.46
C ARG A 561 19.94 -5.03 -17.19
N TYR A 562 20.53 -5.62 -18.22
CA TYR A 562 21.34 -6.84 -18.08
C TYR A 562 22.62 -6.55 -17.30
N LEU A 563 23.32 -5.46 -17.62
CA LEU A 563 24.49 -5.00 -16.85
C LEU A 563 24.13 -4.71 -15.39
N ASP A 564 23.00 -4.06 -15.12
CA ASP A 564 22.56 -3.74 -13.76
C ASP A 564 22.06 -4.97 -12.97
N TYR A 565 21.75 -6.07 -13.67
CA TYR A 565 21.48 -7.39 -13.07
C TYR A 565 22.79 -8.13 -12.77
N GLU A 566 23.70 -8.27 -13.73
CA GLU A 566 24.98 -8.96 -13.53
C GLU A 566 25.90 -8.23 -12.53
N LYS A 567 25.83 -6.89 -12.40
CA LYS A 567 26.50 -6.18 -11.30
C LYS A 567 26.01 -6.58 -9.90
N LYS A 568 24.77 -7.06 -9.77
CA LYS A 568 24.15 -7.44 -8.49
C LYS A 568 24.28 -8.93 -8.16
N HIS A 569 24.32 -9.78 -9.19
CA HIS A 569 24.22 -11.23 -9.05
C HIS A 569 25.32 -12.03 -9.80
N GLY A 570 26.08 -11.37 -10.66
CA GLY A 570 27.07 -11.98 -11.55
C GLY A 570 28.51 -11.94 -11.04
N THR A 571 29.42 -12.33 -11.93
CA THR A 571 30.88 -12.22 -11.74
C THR A 571 31.43 -11.08 -12.60
N ALA A 572 32.67 -10.68 -12.35
CA ALA A 572 33.35 -9.70 -13.21
C ALA A 572 33.42 -10.17 -14.68
N GLU A 573 33.57 -11.47 -14.90
CA GLU A 573 33.59 -12.10 -16.22
C GLU A 573 32.25 -11.95 -16.94
N THR A 574 31.12 -12.28 -16.30
CA THR A 574 29.79 -12.11 -16.92
C THR A 574 29.44 -10.64 -17.17
N VAL A 575 29.90 -9.71 -16.34
CA VAL A 575 29.77 -8.27 -16.64
C VAL A 575 30.60 -7.86 -17.87
N MET A 576 31.78 -8.47 -18.09
CA MET A 576 32.61 -8.20 -19.26
C MET A 576 32.03 -8.82 -20.55
N THR A 577 31.45 -10.03 -20.51
CA THR A 577 30.79 -10.62 -21.69
C THR A 577 29.59 -9.79 -22.15
N VAL A 578 28.76 -9.30 -21.21
CA VAL A 578 27.63 -8.42 -21.56
C VAL A 578 28.09 -7.08 -22.14
N LYS A 579 29.22 -6.53 -21.67
CA LYS A 579 29.83 -5.33 -22.30
C LYS A 579 30.34 -5.63 -23.72
N ALA A 580 30.99 -6.76 -23.94
CA ALA A 580 31.49 -7.15 -25.26
C ALA A 580 30.32 -7.33 -26.25
N ALA A 581 29.26 -8.05 -25.87
CA ALA A 581 28.06 -8.23 -26.68
C ALA A 581 27.35 -6.89 -26.99
N ALA A 582 27.40 -5.92 -26.07
CA ALA A 582 26.86 -4.57 -26.32
C ALA A 582 27.68 -3.79 -27.35
N LEU A 583 29.01 -3.94 -27.36
CA LEU A 583 29.90 -3.33 -28.36
C LEU A 583 29.70 -3.97 -29.74
N GLU A 584 29.73 -5.31 -29.81
CA GLU A 584 29.47 -6.08 -31.03
C GLU A 584 28.13 -5.70 -31.68
N TYR A 585 27.08 -5.53 -30.88
CA TYR A 585 25.78 -5.07 -31.37
C TYR A 585 25.83 -3.65 -31.96
N VAL A 586 26.61 -2.74 -31.38
CA VAL A 586 26.77 -1.37 -31.89
C VAL A 586 27.57 -1.36 -33.20
N GLU A 587 28.67 -2.11 -33.27
CA GLU A 587 29.49 -2.27 -34.48
C GLU A 587 28.70 -2.90 -35.64
N ALA A 588 27.91 -3.94 -35.35
CA ALA A 588 26.99 -4.56 -36.31
C ALA A 588 25.88 -3.61 -36.79
N LYS A 589 25.47 -2.63 -35.97
CA LYS A 589 24.46 -1.63 -36.35
C LYS A 589 25.04 -0.41 -37.05
N SER A 590 26.28 0.00 -36.78
CA SER A 590 26.94 1.09 -37.51
C SER A 590 27.31 0.64 -38.92
N SER A 591 27.90 -0.55 -39.07
CA SER A 591 28.24 -1.13 -40.38
C SER A 591 27.01 -1.34 -41.28
N LEU A 592 25.83 -1.62 -40.72
CA LEU A 592 24.55 -1.68 -41.44
C LEU A 592 23.93 -0.31 -41.78
N ALA A 593 24.50 0.80 -41.29
CA ALA A 593 24.06 2.17 -41.60
C ALA A 593 24.98 2.86 -42.63
N ASP A 594 26.21 2.38 -42.77
CA ASP A 594 27.21 2.85 -43.74
C ASP A 594 27.09 2.17 -45.13
N THR A 595 26.12 1.25 -45.29
CA THR A 595 25.79 0.52 -46.55
C THR A 595 24.37 0.79 -47.04
#